data_AF-A0A7Y2ETH3-F1
#
_entry.id   AF-A0A7Y2ETH3-F1
#
_cell.length_a   1.000
_cell.length_b   1.000
_cell.length_c   1.000
_cell.angle_alpha   90.00
_cell.angle_beta   90.00
_cell.angle_gamma   90.00
#
_symmetry.space_group_name_H-M   'P 1'
#
loop_
_entity.id
_entity.type
_entity.pdbx_description
1 polymer ?
#
loop_
_entity_poly.entity_id
_entity_poly.type
_entity_poly.pdbx_seq_one_letter_code
_entity_poly.pdbx_strand_id
1 'polypeptide(L)'
;MKHRKQTIKYLLLVPALAVLASCGGGSSGSAPVTPVAPVTPVTPTVSLSATFVKSVVTGGSCEIFDIAANGSVGTEVLASATTNSSGVADLADVPLEGAALISCSGGSYVDEATGAALTPSTMRAVIDTDTNIRPVISPLTEISVQAAEADSSGILTALTTHNFDNDLG
;
A
#
# COMPACT_ATOMS: atom_id res chain seq x y z
N MET A 1 -25.32 -27.48 -19.46
CA MET A 1 -25.36 -26.95 -20.85
C MET A 1 -24.26 -25.91 -20.97
N LYS A 2 -23.34 -26.10 -21.93
CA LYS A 2 -22.00 -25.51 -21.95
C LYS A 2 -21.90 -24.50 -23.10
N HIS A 3 -21.94 -23.20 -22.79
CA HIS A 3 -21.70 -22.16 -23.79
C HIS A 3 -20.24 -21.68 -23.72
N ARG A 4 -19.42 -22.17 -24.64
CA ARG A 4 -18.14 -21.57 -25.03
C ARG A 4 -18.12 -21.50 -26.54
N LYS A 5 -17.82 -20.31 -27.08
CA LYS A 5 -16.95 -20.01 -28.23
C LYS A 5 -17.29 -18.61 -28.74
N GLN A 6 -16.62 -17.58 -28.21
CA GLN A 6 -16.53 -16.29 -28.88
C GLN A 6 -15.45 -16.39 -29.95
N THR A 7 -15.86 -16.16 -31.18
CA THR A 7 -15.06 -16.25 -32.39
C THR A 7 -14.26 -14.96 -32.58
N ILE A 8 -12.94 -15.08 -32.42
CA ILE A 8 -11.95 -14.06 -32.80
C ILE A 8 -11.99 -13.91 -34.34
N LYS A 9 -12.35 -12.72 -34.82
CA LYS A 9 -12.14 -12.29 -36.21
C LYS A 9 -11.03 -11.25 -36.23
N TYR A 10 -9.81 -11.72 -36.51
CA TYR A 10 -8.76 -10.88 -37.08
C TYR A 10 -9.17 -10.51 -38.51
N LEU A 11 -9.19 -9.21 -38.83
CA LEU A 11 -9.17 -8.74 -40.21
C LEU A 11 -8.15 -7.60 -40.34
N LEU A 12 -7.12 -7.90 -41.13
CA LEU A 12 -6.05 -7.06 -41.66
C LEU A 12 -6.52 -5.72 -42.26
N LEU A 13 -5.70 -4.65 -42.20
CA LEU A 13 -4.98 -4.09 -43.37
C LEU A 13 -4.20 -2.76 -43.10
N VAL A 14 -2.92 -2.78 -43.47
CA VAL A 14 -2.07 -1.77 -44.19
C VAL A 14 -1.62 -0.44 -43.53
N PRO A 15 -0.30 -0.13 -43.56
CA PRO A 15 0.29 1.14 -43.15
C PRO A 15 0.41 2.15 -44.32
N ALA A 16 0.36 3.45 -44.03
CA ALA A 16 0.65 4.51 -45.00
C ALA A 16 1.71 5.50 -44.49
N LEU A 17 2.79 5.61 -45.27
CA LEU A 17 3.89 6.58 -45.20
C LEU A 17 3.38 8.04 -45.30
N ALA A 18 3.95 8.96 -44.51
CA ALA A 18 3.85 10.41 -44.75
C ALA A 18 5.17 11.15 -44.42
N VAL A 19 5.94 11.38 -45.49
CA VAL A 19 6.79 12.54 -45.89
C VAL A 19 7.45 13.45 -44.84
N LEU A 20 8.77 13.64 -45.00
CA LEU A 20 9.59 14.71 -44.39
C LEU A 20 9.29 16.10 -45.00
N ALA A 21 9.11 17.10 -44.15
CA ALA A 21 9.30 18.54 -44.39
C ALA A 21 9.43 19.21 -43.01
N SER A 22 10.18 20.26 -42.73
CA SER A 22 11.10 21.10 -43.48
C SER A 22 11.95 21.86 -42.45
N CYS A 23 13.11 22.36 -42.89
CA CYS A 23 13.92 23.35 -42.19
C CYS A 23 13.16 24.67 -42.02
N GLY A 24 13.28 25.32 -40.86
CA GLY A 24 12.74 26.65 -40.60
C GLY A 24 13.37 27.25 -39.34
N GLY A 25 14.47 27.97 -39.52
CA GLY A 25 15.12 28.76 -38.47
C GLY A 25 14.41 30.09 -38.23
N GLY A 26 14.30 30.48 -36.95
CA GLY A 26 13.83 31.80 -36.52
C GLY A 26 14.44 32.14 -35.16
N SER A 27 15.37 33.08 -35.15
CA SER A 27 16.02 33.62 -33.96
C SER A 27 15.20 34.81 -33.45
N SER A 28 14.66 34.70 -32.24
CA SER A 28 14.03 35.80 -31.52
C SER A 28 14.62 35.84 -30.11
N GLY A 29 15.24 36.97 -29.77
CA GLY A 29 16.02 37.14 -28.55
C GLY A 29 15.22 36.90 -27.28
N SER A 30 15.66 35.93 -26.48
CA SER A 30 15.22 35.76 -25.11
C SER A 30 16.01 36.71 -24.22
N ALA A 31 15.31 37.59 -23.51
CA ALA A 31 15.81 38.08 -22.23
C ALA A 31 16.14 36.86 -21.36
N PRO A 32 17.19 36.90 -20.52
CA PRO A 32 17.48 35.79 -19.62
C PRO A 32 16.33 35.65 -18.61
N VAL A 33 15.37 34.78 -18.92
CA VAL A 33 14.53 34.16 -17.90
C VAL A 33 15.43 33.18 -17.16
N THR A 34 15.82 33.54 -15.95
CA THR A 34 16.45 32.62 -15.02
C THR A 34 15.56 31.38 -14.93
N PRO A 35 16.05 30.17 -15.26
CA PRO A 35 15.26 28.97 -15.08
C PRO A 35 14.95 28.83 -13.58
N VAL A 36 13.67 28.96 -13.21
CA VAL A 36 13.20 28.55 -11.89
C VAL A 36 13.43 27.04 -11.84
N ALA A 37 14.22 26.58 -10.87
CA ALA A 37 14.46 25.16 -10.67
C ALA A 37 13.11 24.45 -10.50
N PRO A 38 12.91 23.25 -11.09
CA PRO A 38 11.69 22.49 -10.87
C PRO A 38 11.54 22.22 -9.36
N VAL A 39 10.43 22.70 -8.78
CA VAL A 39 10.06 22.35 -7.42
C VAL A 39 9.63 20.88 -7.43
N THR A 40 10.41 20.01 -6.81
CA THR A 40 9.97 18.64 -6.55
C THR A 40 8.85 18.70 -5.50
N PRO A 41 7.66 18.14 -5.76
CA PRO A 41 6.65 18.02 -4.72
C PRO A 41 7.23 17.19 -3.58
N VAL A 42 7.14 17.72 -2.36
CA VAL A 42 7.58 17.03 -1.14
C VAL A 42 6.38 16.29 -0.59
N THR A 43 6.43 14.96 -0.55
CA THR A 43 5.42 14.16 0.15
C THR A 43 5.59 14.36 1.66
N PRO A 44 4.52 14.67 2.40
CA PRO A 44 4.60 14.75 3.86
C PRO A 44 5.00 13.39 4.45
N THR A 45 5.61 13.43 5.64
CA THR A 45 6.03 12.24 6.36
C THR A 45 5.21 12.05 7.63
N VAL A 46 4.82 10.81 7.92
CA VAL A 46 4.08 10.42 9.13
C VAL A 46 4.90 9.43 9.97
N SER A 47 4.71 9.46 11.29
CA SER A 47 5.26 8.47 12.22
C SER A 47 4.11 7.77 12.94
N LEU A 48 4.15 6.44 13.02
CA LEU A 48 3.08 5.62 13.60
C LEU A 48 3.63 4.45 14.43
N SER A 49 2.86 4.01 15.41
CA SER A 49 3.21 2.91 16.32
C SER A 49 2.26 1.73 16.11
N ALA A 50 2.69 0.75 15.32
CA ALA A 50 1.90 -0.43 15.00
C ALA A 50 2.01 -1.49 16.11
N THR A 51 0.92 -2.12 16.51
CA THR A 51 0.92 -3.22 17.49
C THR A 51 0.65 -4.54 16.81
N PHE A 52 1.60 -5.48 16.83
CA PHE A 52 1.45 -6.81 16.25
C PHE A 52 1.03 -7.83 17.31
N VAL A 53 -0.17 -8.39 17.16
CA VAL A 53 -0.79 -9.20 18.22
C VAL A 53 -1.49 -10.45 17.70
N LYS A 54 -1.24 -11.55 18.39
CA LYS A 54 -2.09 -12.74 18.49
C LYS A 54 -2.20 -13.11 19.96
N SER A 55 -1.03 -13.29 20.57
CA SER A 55 -0.66 -12.71 21.86
C SER A 55 0.43 -11.67 21.59
N VAL A 56 1.08 -11.05 22.59
CA VAL A 56 2.14 -10.06 22.32
C VAL A 56 3.26 -10.68 21.47
N VAL A 57 3.43 -10.22 20.22
CA VAL A 57 4.46 -10.74 19.32
C VAL A 57 5.73 -9.92 19.46
N THR A 58 6.81 -10.53 19.96
CA THR A 58 8.12 -9.87 20.06
C THR A 58 9.03 -10.28 18.90
N GLY A 59 9.82 -9.34 18.36
CA GLY A 59 10.77 -9.60 17.30
C GLY A 59 10.16 -9.84 15.91
N GLY A 60 8.90 -9.46 15.70
CA GLY A 60 8.24 -9.49 14.39
C GLY A 60 8.66 -8.30 13.54
N SER A 61 8.79 -8.48 12.23
CA SER A 61 9.08 -7.41 11.27
C SER A 61 7.79 -6.87 10.69
N CYS A 62 7.58 -5.56 10.78
CA CYS A 62 6.44 -4.85 10.20
C CYS A 62 6.93 -3.90 9.11
N GLU A 63 6.29 -3.97 7.95
CA GLU A 63 6.58 -3.17 6.75
C GLU A 63 5.33 -2.43 6.31
N ILE A 64 5.47 -1.19 5.87
CA ILE A 64 4.36 -0.36 5.34
C ILE A 64 4.53 -0.10 3.85
N PHE A 65 3.41 -0.22 3.13
CA PHE A 65 3.27 -0.03 1.69
C PHE A 65 2.16 1.00 1.41
N ASP A 66 2.30 1.77 0.34
CA ASP A 66 1.22 2.63 -0.13
C ASP A 66 0.06 1.82 -0.73
N ILE A 67 -1.14 2.40 -0.67
CA ILE A 67 -2.27 1.96 -1.47
C ILE A 67 -2.69 3.13 -2.36
N ALA A 68 -2.52 2.97 -3.67
CA ALA A 68 -2.95 3.98 -4.62
C ALA A 68 -4.48 4.16 -4.59
N ALA A 69 -4.97 5.30 -5.07
CA ALA A 69 -6.40 5.63 -5.08
C ALA A 69 -7.29 4.61 -5.83
N ASN A 70 -6.70 3.78 -6.70
CA ASN A 70 -7.40 2.69 -7.40
C ASN A 70 -7.41 1.36 -6.62
N GLY A 71 -6.91 1.34 -5.39
CA GLY A 71 -6.81 0.14 -4.55
C GLY A 71 -5.63 -0.78 -4.88
N SER A 72 -4.68 -0.37 -5.73
CA SER A 72 -3.45 -1.13 -5.96
C SER A 72 -2.48 -0.90 -4.79
N VAL A 73 -1.99 -1.98 -4.20
CA VAL A 73 -0.91 -1.93 -3.21
C VAL A 73 0.42 -1.77 -3.94
N GLY A 74 1.28 -0.86 -3.50
CA GLY A 74 2.63 -0.75 -4.04
C GLY A 74 3.54 -1.91 -3.64
N THR A 75 4.70 -1.97 -4.28
CA THR A 75 5.69 -3.04 -4.05
C THR A 75 6.91 -2.56 -3.27
N GLU A 76 7.06 -1.26 -3.09
CA GLU A 76 8.16 -0.67 -2.35
C GLU A 76 7.82 -0.58 -0.86
N VAL A 77 8.74 -1.02 0.00
CA VAL A 77 8.63 -0.83 1.44
C VAL A 77 8.99 0.62 1.75
N LEU A 78 8.02 1.39 2.24
CA LEU A 78 8.24 2.81 2.56
C LEU A 78 8.95 2.98 3.90
N ALA A 79 8.69 2.08 4.86
CA ALA A 79 9.39 1.99 6.13
C ALA A 79 9.22 0.59 6.73
N SER A 80 10.10 0.24 7.66
CA SER A 80 10.00 -0.99 8.44
C SER A 80 10.48 -0.82 9.87
N ALA A 81 9.95 -1.65 10.77
CA ALA A 81 10.34 -1.68 12.17
C ALA A 81 10.15 -3.09 12.76
N THR A 82 10.90 -3.39 13.82
CA THR A 82 10.79 -4.66 14.56
C THR A 82 10.02 -4.45 15.85
N THR A 83 9.15 -5.39 16.20
CA THR A 83 8.34 -5.29 17.41
C THR A 83 9.18 -5.49 18.68
N ASN A 84 8.98 -4.62 19.65
CA ASN A 84 9.59 -4.71 20.98
C ASN A 84 8.86 -5.74 21.88
N SER A 85 9.24 -5.82 23.15
CA SER A 85 8.65 -6.74 24.13
C SER A 85 7.17 -6.48 24.44
N SER A 86 6.64 -5.33 24.03
CA SER A 86 5.22 -4.97 24.14
C SER A 86 4.47 -5.20 22.82
N GLY A 87 5.13 -5.76 21.80
CA GLY A 87 4.54 -6.02 20.49
C GLY A 87 4.44 -4.79 19.59
N VAL A 88 5.07 -3.68 19.98
CA VAL A 88 5.00 -2.40 19.25
C VAL A 88 6.18 -2.25 18.29
N ALA A 89 5.89 -1.93 17.04
CA ALA A 89 6.82 -1.53 16.00
C ALA A 89 6.60 -0.05 15.66
N ASP A 90 7.61 0.79 15.91
CA ASP A 90 7.56 2.22 15.65
C ASP A 90 8.14 2.53 14.26
N LEU A 91 7.28 2.92 13.32
CA LEU A 91 7.67 3.34 11.97
C LEU A 91 7.74 4.86 11.94
N ALA A 92 8.90 5.40 11.60
CA ALA A 92 9.15 6.84 11.57
C ALA A 92 9.41 7.34 10.14
N ASP A 93 9.12 8.62 9.92
CA ASP A 93 9.44 9.34 8.69
C ASP A 93 8.89 8.68 7.41
N VAL A 94 7.71 8.06 7.49
CA VAL A 94 7.08 7.35 6.37
C VAL A 94 6.54 8.37 5.36
N PRO A 95 7.04 8.42 4.11
CA PRO A 95 6.62 9.42 3.12
C PRO A 95 5.27 9.05 2.48
N LEU A 96 4.18 9.15 3.26
CA LEU A 96 2.85 8.72 2.89
C LEU A 96 1.76 9.62 3.50
N GLU A 97 0.66 9.77 2.77
CA GLU A 97 -0.60 10.36 3.24
C GLU A 97 -1.75 9.43 2.79
N GLY A 98 -2.80 9.31 3.61
CA GLY A 98 -3.96 8.46 3.33
C GLY A 98 -3.74 6.96 3.53
N ALA A 99 -4.31 6.14 2.63
CA ALA A 99 -4.44 4.70 2.79
C ALA A 99 -3.11 3.94 2.65
N ALA A 100 -2.87 3.01 3.57
CA ALA A 100 -1.66 2.20 3.62
C ALA A 100 -1.96 0.73 3.98
N LEU A 101 -1.08 -0.18 3.55
CA LEU A 101 -1.05 -1.55 4.02
C LEU A 101 0.14 -1.75 4.95
N ILE A 102 -0.09 -2.21 6.17
CA ILE A 102 0.97 -2.72 7.04
C ILE A 102 0.95 -4.24 7.00
N SER A 103 2.11 -4.86 6.78
CA SER A 103 2.30 -6.30 6.79
C SER A 103 3.33 -6.67 7.85
N CYS A 104 2.94 -7.49 8.82
CA CYS A 104 3.83 -7.97 9.87
C CYS A 104 4.03 -9.49 9.79
N SER A 105 5.26 -9.95 10.00
CA SER A 105 5.60 -11.39 9.97
C SER A 105 6.76 -11.73 10.90
N GLY A 106 6.98 -13.03 11.15
CA GLY A 106 8.06 -13.51 12.01
C GLY A 106 7.82 -13.23 13.50
N GLY A 107 8.90 -13.19 14.27
CA GLY A 107 8.84 -13.04 15.72
C GLY A 107 8.30 -14.27 16.45
N SER A 108 7.96 -14.09 17.72
CA SER A 108 7.36 -15.12 18.55
C SER A 108 6.31 -14.56 19.53
N TYR A 109 5.29 -15.35 19.80
CA TYR A 109 4.29 -15.12 20.83
C TYR A 109 4.10 -16.36 21.70
N VAL A 110 3.62 -16.17 22.93
CA VAL A 110 3.21 -17.28 23.80
C VAL A 110 1.75 -17.57 23.58
N ASP A 111 1.43 -18.81 23.21
CA ASP A 111 0.05 -19.26 23.06
C ASP A 111 -0.61 -19.45 24.43
N GLU A 112 -1.74 -18.77 24.67
CA GLU A 112 -2.40 -18.73 25.98
C GLU A 112 -3.00 -20.09 26.38
N ALA A 113 -3.37 -20.92 25.41
CA ALA A 113 -3.97 -22.22 25.66
C ALA A 113 -2.91 -23.28 26.03
N THR A 114 -1.73 -23.22 25.41
CA THR A 114 -0.70 -24.26 25.53
C THR A 114 0.54 -23.82 26.30
N GLY A 115 0.75 -22.51 26.48
CA GLY A 115 1.98 -21.93 27.01
C GLY A 115 3.20 -22.05 26.09
N ALA A 116 3.01 -22.54 24.86
CA ALA A 116 4.11 -22.74 23.91
C ALA A 116 4.49 -21.43 23.21
N ALA A 117 5.79 -21.24 22.97
CA ALA A 117 6.27 -20.18 22.09
C ALA A 117 6.08 -20.59 20.63
N LEU A 118 5.31 -19.80 19.89
CA LEU A 118 4.98 -20.03 18.49
C LEU A 118 5.34 -18.82 17.63
N THR A 119 5.47 -19.02 16.32
CA THR A 119 5.65 -17.95 15.32
C THR A 119 4.31 -17.70 14.63
N PRO A 120 3.83 -16.44 14.55
CA PRO A 120 2.61 -16.13 13.83
C PRO A 120 2.82 -16.26 12.32
N SER A 121 1.74 -16.55 11.59
CA SER A 121 1.71 -16.30 10.15
C SER A 121 1.80 -14.80 9.87
N THR A 122 2.08 -14.41 8.62
CA THR A 122 1.93 -13.02 8.19
C THR A 122 0.51 -12.54 8.47
N MET A 123 0.39 -11.34 9.03
CA MET A 123 -0.89 -10.67 9.23
C MET A 123 -0.77 -9.23 8.76
N ARG A 124 -1.86 -8.72 8.19
CA ARG A 124 -1.91 -7.41 7.58
C ARG A 124 -3.01 -6.55 8.21
N ALA A 125 -2.88 -5.25 8.02
CA ALA A 125 -3.93 -4.29 8.29
C ALA A 125 -3.89 -3.19 7.23
N VAL A 126 -5.06 -2.80 6.75
CA VAL A 126 -5.21 -1.58 5.95
C VAL A 126 -5.61 -0.46 6.90
N ILE A 127 -4.91 0.67 6.79
CA ILE A 127 -5.07 1.83 7.66
C ILE A 127 -5.22 3.08 6.82
N ASP A 128 -5.78 4.12 7.41
CA ASP A 128 -5.69 5.48 6.91
C ASP A 128 -4.77 6.25 7.86
N THR A 129 -3.62 6.70 7.34
CA THR A 129 -2.60 7.37 8.15
C THR A 129 -3.05 8.74 8.67
N ASP A 130 -4.09 9.33 8.08
CA ASP A 130 -4.65 10.61 8.51
C ASP A 130 -5.52 10.46 9.78
N THR A 131 -6.05 9.26 10.02
CA THR A 131 -6.98 8.99 11.13
C THR A 131 -6.48 7.93 12.11
N ASN A 132 -5.55 7.06 11.70
CA ASN A 132 -5.02 5.98 12.54
C ASN A 132 -3.49 5.86 12.47
N ILE A 133 -2.84 6.42 13.48
CA ILE A 133 -1.39 6.31 13.71
C ILE A 133 -1.00 5.25 14.75
N ARG A 134 -1.96 4.44 15.24
CA ARG A 134 -1.74 3.37 16.22
C ARG A 134 -2.47 2.08 15.85
N PRO A 135 -2.22 1.52 14.66
CA PRO A 135 -2.98 0.39 14.18
C PRO A 135 -2.61 -0.90 14.93
N VAL A 136 -3.59 -1.80 15.03
CA VAL A 136 -3.41 -3.15 15.57
C VAL A 136 -3.40 -4.14 14.41
N ILE A 137 -2.32 -4.90 14.28
CA ILE A 137 -2.16 -5.96 13.29
C ILE A 137 -2.45 -7.28 13.99
N SER A 138 -3.56 -7.91 13.64
CA SER A 138 -4.09 -9.08 14.32
C SER A 138 -4.71 -10.09 13.36
N PRO A 139 -5.08 -11.30 13.82
CA PRO A 139 -5.83 -12.23 12.99
C PRO A 139 -7.13 -11.61 12.45
N LEU A 140 -7.75 -10.71 13.21
CA LEU A 140 -8.97 -10.04 12.79
C LEU A 140 -8.70 -9.10 11.61
N THR A 141 -7.68 -8.25 11.70
CA THR A 141 -7.35 -7.33 10.59
C THR A 141 -6.86 -8.08 9.37
N GLU A 142 -6.16 -9.21 9.53
CA GLU A 142 -5.80 -10.05 8.40
C GLU A 142 -7.04 -10.62 7.69
N ILE A 143 -8.04 -11.08 8.45
CA ILE A 143 -9.32 -11.52 7.86
C ILE A 143 -10.00 -10.36 7.14
N SER A 144 -9.97 -9.14 7.69
CA SER A 144 -10.51 -7.95 7.04
C SER A 144 -9.80 -7.65 5.71
N VAL A 145 -8.48 -7.77 5.65
CA VAL A 145 -7.72 -7.60 4.40
C VAL A 145 -8.09 -8.68 3.39
N GLN A 146 -8.14 -9.94 3.80
CA GLN A 146 -8.53 -11.05 2.91
C GLN A 146 -9.97 -10.89 2.39
N ALA A 147 -10.89 -10.43 3.23
CA ALA A 147 -12.26 -10.15 2.83
C ALA A 147 -12.33 -9.02 1.80
N ALA A 148 -11.56 -7.95 2.00
CA ALA A 148 -11.47 -6.84 1.05
C ALA A 148 -10.84 -7.25 -0.29
N GLU A 149 -9.83 -8.12 -0.28
CA GLU A 149 -9.24 -8.69 -1.49
C GLU A 149 -10.22 -9.58 -2.27
N ALA A 150 -11.17 -10.22 -1.57
CA ALA A 150 -12.23 -11.01 -2.18
C ALA A 150 -13.43 -10.18 -2.67
N ASP A 151 -13.53 -8.91 -2.27
CA ASP A 151 -14.56 -7.98 -2.73
C ASP A 151 -14.19 -7.40 -4.11
N SER A 152 -15.17 -7.37 -5.02
CA SER A 152 -15.03 -6.69 -6.32
C SER A 152 -14.72 -5.19 -6.22
N SER A 153 -14.98 -4.58 -5.06
CA SER A 153 -14.73 -3.18 -4.75
C SER A 153 -13.28 -2.91 -4.32
N GLY A 154 -12.50 -3.98 -4.07
CA GLY A 154 -11.06 -3.92 -3.83
C GLY A 154 -10.64 -3.64 -2.38
N ILE A 155 -9.32 -3.64 -2.15
CA ILE A 155 -8.71 -3.66 -0.81
C ILE A 155 -9.09 -2.48 0.10
N LEU A 156 -9.48 -1.33 -0.48
CA LEU A 156 -9.89 -0.15 0.29
C LEU A 156 -11.19 -0.37 1.09
N THR A 157 -12.00 -1.38 0.75
CA THR A 157 -13.15 -1.75 1.59
C THR A 157 -12.74 -2.29 2.97
N ALA A 158 -11.47 -2.61 3.17
CA ALA A 158 -10.94 -2.87 4.50
C ALA A 158 -11.16 -1.65 5.43
N LEU A 159 -11.04 -0.41 4.95
CA LEU A 159 -11.25 0.79 5.77
C LEU A 159 -12.72 1.06 6.07
N THR A 160 -13.60 0.77 5.11
CA THR A 160 -14.98 1.25 5.12
C THR A 160 -16.03 0.17 5.34
N THR A 161 -15.69 -1.11 5.23
CA THR A 161 -16.67 -2.21 5.19
C THR A 161 -16.27 -3.39 6.07
N HIS A 162 -14.97 -3.72 6.12
CA HIS A 162 -14.48 -4.92 6.79
C HIS A 162 -13.71 -4.66 8.09
N ASN A 163 -13.44 -3.40 8.43
CA ASN A 163 -12.73 -3.00 9.66
C ASN A 163 -13.43 -1.83 10.39
N PHE A 164 -14.75 -1.88 10.50
CA PHE A 164 -15.60 -0.81 11.05
C PHE A 164 -15.33 -0.45 12.53
N ASP A 165 -14.44 -1.13 13.24
CA ASP A 165 -14.08 -0.81 14.64
C ASP A 165 -12.98 0.24 14.79
N ASN A 166 -12.46 0.83 13.69
CA ASN A 166 -11.49 1.94 13.76
C ASN A 166 -12.14 3.34 13.82
N ASP A 167 -13.48 3.46 13.77
CA ASP A 167 -14.24 4.72 13.82
C ASP A 167 -14.87 4.97 15.20
N LEU A 168 -14.09 4.83 16.27
CA LEU A 168 -14.47 5.32 17.60
C LEU A 168 -13.69 6.60 17.91
N GLY A 169 -14.04 7.65 17.17
CA GLY A 169 -13.92 9.05 17.62
C GLY A 169 -15.09 9.45 18.49
#